data_AF-A0A1B6HGC7-F1
#
_entry.id   AF-A0A1B6HGC7-F1
#
_cell.length_a   1.000
_cell.length_b   1.000
_cell.length_c   1.000
_cell.angle_alpha   90.00
_cell.angle_beta   90.00
_cell.angle_gamma   90.00
#
_symmetry.space_group_name_H-M   'P 1'
#
loop_
_entity.id
_entity.type
_entity.pdbx_description
1 polymer ?
#
loop_
_entity_poly.entity_id
_entity_poly.type
_entity_poly.pdbx_seq_one_letter_code
_entity_poly.pdbx_strand_id
1 'polypeptide(L)'
;NMKWLSLPLLAIVVLSLPPLLEAVRLKCPPRLLKGGKVRIRSKGRVIKYVCLRGYQVLGNKYSTCIRGQWDSPAPICISRGCETVYVENSEVVETYRGAFVTVHCDPGYKLVGTRSLYCNGATWNDTIPFCKEINVTAQKWCDFENEDLCGWTHDLNHDFDWRRHNFATPSGHVGTGPSFDHTLGPGLNGHYLYLETSSPRLENDTARLFSPVFPAPSSPNACFIFWFHMYGLTTGSLNVYLHHHNSVL
;
A
#
# COMPACT_ATOMS: atom_id res chain seq x y z
N ASN A 1 36.56 73.11 -38.78
CA ASN A 1 35.37 72.23 -38.77
C ASN A 1 35.79 70.76 -38.77
N MET A 2 36.16 70.24 -37.61
CA MET A 2 36.47 68.82 -37.41
C MET A 2 35.16 68.06 -37.16
N LYS A 3 34.88 67.06 -38.00
CA LYS A 3 33.75 66.14 -37.83
C LYS A 3 34.22 64.90 -37.08
N TRP A 4 33.52 64.53 -36.01
CA TRP A 4 33.73 63.27 -35.29
C TRP A 4 33.05 62.13 -36.04
N LEU A 5 33.77 61.04 -36.30
CA LEU A 5 33.18 59.77 -36.74
C LEU A 5 32.68 59.01 -35.50
N SER A 6 31.37 58.84 -35.37
CA SER A 6 30.79 57.87 -34.44
C SER A 6 30.68 56.51 -35.13
N LEU A 7 31.51 55.55 -34.74
CA LEU A 7 31.31 54.14 -35.08
C LEU A 7 30.49 53.48 -33.95
N PRO A 8 29.37 52.79 -34.26
CA PRO A 8 28.60 52.10 -33.24
C PRO A 8 29.38 50.84 -32.82
N LEU A 9 29.73 50.74 -31.54
CA LEU A 9 30.26 49.51 -30.96
C LEU A 9 29.13 48.47 -30.92
N LEU A 10 29.24 47.46 -31.79
CA LEU A 10 28.38 46.28 -31.74
C LEU A 10 28.79 45.45 -30.53
N ALA A 11 28.04 45.55 -29.42
CA ALA A 11 28.24 44.68 -28.26
C ALA A 11 27.69 43.28 -28.57
N ILE A 12 28.56 42.33 -28.87
CA ILE A 12 28.19 40.92 -29.02
C ILE A 12 28.06 40.33 -27.60
N VAL A 13 26.81 40.16 -27.15
CA VAL A 13 26.52 39.43 -25.91
C VAL A 13 26.55 37.93 -26.23
N VAL A 14 27.65 37.26 -25.87
CA VAL A 14 27.74 35.80 -25.94
C VAL A 14 27.11 35.22 -24.67
N LEU A 15 25.89 34.70 -24.78
CA LEU A 15 25.30 33.87 -23.73
C LEU A 15 25.94 32.48 -23.78
N SER A 16 26.93 32.24 -22.94
CA SER A 16 27.39 30.88 -22.67
C SER A 16 26.34 30.17 -21.82
N LEU A 17 25.59 29.25 -22.43
CA LEU A 17 24.82 28.28 -21.66
C LEU A 17 25.82 27.50 -20.80
N PRO A 18 25.66 27.43 -19.47
CA PRO A 18 26.50 26.58 -18.65
C PRO A 18 26.39 25.14 -19.18
N PRO A 19 27.48 24.35 -19.15
CA PRO A 19 27.41 22.96 -19.56
C PRO A 19 26.27 22.30 -18.79
N LEU A 20 25.39 21.60 -19.52
CA LEU A 20 24.32 20.76 -18.97
C LEU A 20 24.90 20.06 -17.74
N LEU A 21 24.40 20.42 -16.56
CA LEU A 21 24.80 19.83 -15.30
C LEU A 21 24.78 18.31 -15.52
N GLU A 22 25.95 17.67 -15.53
CA GLU A 22 26.02 16.22 -15.69
C GLU A 22 25.00 15.64 -14.73
N ALA A 23 24.04 14.86 -15.25
CA ALA A 23 22.97 14.30 -14.45
C ALA A 23 23.61 13.55 -13.29
N VAL A 24 23.64 14.17 -12.10
CA VAL A 24 24.24 13.59 -10.90
C VAL A 24 23.54 12.27 -10.73
N ARG A 25 24.27 11.17 -10.93
CA ARG A 25 23.72 9.83 -10.74
C ARG A 25 23.43 9.68 -9.25
N LEU A 26 22.24 10.11 -8.85
CA LEU A 26 21.72 9.97 -7.50
C LEU A 26 21.69 8.47 -7.19
N LYS A 27 22.62 8.05 -6.34
CA LYS A 27 22.72 6.66 -5.88
C LYS A 27 21.71 6.46 -4.76
N CYS A 28 20.96 5.37 -4.83
CA CYS A 28 20.06 5.02 -3.77
C CYS A 28 20.80 4.58 -2.51
N PRO A 29 20.22 4.81 -1.31
CA PRO A 29 20.82 4.42 -0.05
C PRO A 29 20.97 2.89 0.03
N PRO A 30 22.01 2.37 0.72
CA PRO A 30 22.15 0.95 0.95
C PRO A 30 20.96 0.42 1.77
N ARG A 31 20.53 -0.80 1.48
CA ARG A 31 19.47 -1.49 2.23
C ARG A 31 20.02 -2.74 2.90
N LEU A 32 19.49 -3.02 4.09
CA LEU A 32 19.72 -4.24 4.83
C LEU A 32 18.41 -5.04 4.87
N LEU A 33 18.52 -6.36 4.91
CA LEU A 33 17.39 -7.27 4.99
C LEU A 33 17.62 -8.24 6.15
N LYS A 34 16.91 -8.05 7.26
CA LYS A 34 16.93 -8.99 8.38
C LYS A 34 16.38 -10.34 7.92
N GLY A 35 17.01 -11.44 8.33
CA GLY A 35 16.65 -12.79 7.87
C GLY A 35 16.92 -13.05 6.39
N GLY A 36 17.70 -12.20 5.71
CA GLY A 36 17.93 -12.29 4.27
C GLY A 36 19.21 -11.64 3.77
N LYS A 37 19.33 -11.52 2.45
CA LYS A 37 20.45 -10.93 1.72
C LYS A 37 19.93 -10.02 0.61
N VAL A 38 20.61 -8.90 0.39
CA VAL A 38 20.35 -7.98 -0.73
C VAL A 38 21.38 -8.24 -1.83
N ARG A 39 20.92 -8.58 -3.04
CA ARG A 39 21.78 -8.78 -4.22
C ARG A 39 21.64 -7.59 -5.15
N ILE A 40 22.71 -6.81 -5.27
CA ILE A 40 22.77 -5.67 -6.20
C ILE A 40 22.91 -6.19 -7.64
N ARG A 41 22.10 -5.64 -8.54
CA ARG A 41 22.07 -5.92 -9.98
C ARG A 41 22.12 -4.62 -10.78
N SER A 42 22.31 -4.75 -12.09
CA SER A 42 22.22 -3.63 -13.04
C SER A 42 23.05 -2.40 -12.63
N LYS A 43 24.31 -2.64 -12.20
CA LYS A 43 25.24 -1.59 -11.74
C LYS A 43 24.68 -0.69 -10.62
N GLY A 44 23.86 -1.24 -9.72
CA GLY A 44 23.27 -0.49 -8.60
C GLY A 44 21.86 0.06 -8.86
N ARG A 45 21.31 -0.11 -10.08
CA ARG A 45 19.94 0.32 -10.38
C ARG A 45 18.85 -0.60 -9.84
N VAL A 46 19.15 -1.87 -9.62
CA VAL A 46 18.14 -2.84 -9.17
C VAL A 46 18.72 -3.64 -8.02
N ILE A 47 17.95 -3.89 -6.98
CA ILE A 47 18.29 -4.83 -5.92
C ILE A 47 17.27 -5.97 -5.92
N LYS A 48 17.78 -7.19 -5.69
CA LYS A 48 16.98 -8.39 -5.47
C LYS A 48 17.10 -8.81 -4.01
N TYR A 49 15.99 -8.92 -3.32
CA TYR A 49 15.92 -9.45 -1.96
C TYR A 49 15.83 -10.97 -2.00
N VAL A 50 16.59 -11.63 -1.13
CA VAL A 50 16.61 -13.09 -1.02
C VAL A 50 16.60 -13.46 0.46
N CYS A 51 15.54 -14.08 0.94
CA CYS A 51 15.46 -14.56 2.31
C CYS A 51 16.35 -15.80 2.52
N LEU A 52 16.81 -16.00 3.76
CA LEU A 52 17.58 -17.17 4.14
C LEU A 52 16.71 -18.45 4.08
N ARG A 53 17.35 -19.62 4.09
CA ARG A 53 16.63 -20.89 4.07
C ARG A 53 15.70 -20.98 5.30
N GLY A 54 14.44 -21.36 5.07
CA GLY A 54 13.41 -21.44 6.10
C GLY A 54 12.61 -20.14 6.31
N TYR A 55 13.05 -19.03 5.72
CA TYR A 55 12.31 -17.77 5.73
C TYR A 55 11.46 -17.64 4.47
N GLN A 56 10.25 -17.11 4.61
CA GLN A 56 9.37 -16.77 3.51
C GLN A 56 9.44 -15.27 3.25
N VAL A 57 9.49 -14.85 1.98
CA VAL A 57 9.51 -13.42 1.62
C VAL A 57 8.08 -12.89 1.51
N LEU A 58 7.78 -11.79 2.22
CA LEU A 58 6.55 -11.02 2.10
C LEU A 58 6.85 -9.63 1.55
N GLY A 59 6.17 -9.27 0.46
CA GLY A 59 6.35 -8.02 -0.27
C GLY A 59 7.29 -8.13 -1.48
N ASN A 60 7.68 -6.96 -2.02
CA ASN A 60 8.40 -6.85 -3.28
C ASN A 60 9.80 -7.49 -3.25
N LYS A 61 10.04 -8.50 -4.11
CA LYS A 61 11.34 -9.19 -4.22
C LYS A 61 12.42 -8.36 -4.92
N TYR A 62 12.03 -7.27 -5.59
CA TYR A 62 12.91 -6.38 -6.31
C TYR A 62 12.59 -4.93 -5.97
N SER A 63 13.62 -4.08 -5.91
CA SER A 63 13.44 -2.63 -5.94
C SER A 63 14.31 -2.01 -7.02
N THR A 64 13.79 -1.01 -7.71
CA THR A 64 14.49 -0.22 -8.71
C THR A 64 14.81 1.16 -8.15
N CYS A 65 16.04 1.60 -8.38
CA CYS A 65 16.52 2.92 -8.00
C CYS A 65 16.09 3.94 -9.05
N ILE A 66 15.17 4.83 -8.68
CA ILE A 66 14.64 5.89 -9.52
C ILE A 66 15.06 7.22 -8.88
N ARG A 67 15.93 7.98 -9.57
CA ARG A 67 16.38 9.31 -9.12
C ARG A 67 16.89 9.36 -7.66
N GLY A 68 17.58 8.31 -7.20
CA GLY A 68 18.13 8.25 -5.83
C GLY A 68 17.19 7.68 -4.78
N GLN A 69 15.97 7.30 -5.13
CA GLN A 69 15.02 6.65 -4.25
C GLN A 69 14.62 5.26 -4.76
N TRP A 70 14.48 4.31 -3.85
CA TRP A 70 13.94 3.00 -4.18
C TRP A 70 12.44 3.10 -4.40
N ASP A 71 11.96 2.55 -5.52
CA ASP A 71 10.54 2.53 -5.92
C ASP A 71 9.61 1.77 -4.97
N SER A 72 10.17 0.89 -4.14
CA SER A 72 9.45 -0.01 -3.25
C SER A 72 10.17 -0.16 -1.91
N PRO A 73 9.42 -0.42 -0.81
CA PRO A 73 10.01 -0.75 0.49
C PRO A 73 10.72 -2.10 0.46
N ALA A 74 11.58 -2.34 1.46
CA ALA A 74 12.22 -3.65 1.60
C ALA A 74 11.17 -4.67 2.09
N PRO A 75 11.16 -5.90 1.55
CA PRO A 75 10.25 -6.94 1.99
C PRO A 75 10.62 -7.43 3.39
N ILE A 76 9.71 -8.16 4.02
CA ILE A 76 9.94 -8.83 5.29
C ILE A 76 10.27 -10.30 5.00
N CYS A 77 11.38 -10.78 5.53
CA CYS A 77 11.66 -12.21 5.57
C CYS A 77 11.04 -12.77 6.84
N ILE A 78 9.88 -13.43 6.73
CA ILE A 78 9.18 -13.97 7.89
C ILE A 78 9.72 -15.34 8.30
N SER A 79 9.88 -15.52 9.60
CA SER A 79 10.23 -16.77 10.24
C SER A 79 9.78 -16.72 11.70
N ARG A 80 9.59 -17.88 12.31
CA ARG A 80 9.38 -18.01 13.76
C ARG A 80 10.56 -17.42 14.55
N GLY A 81 10.31 -17.02 15.80
CA GLY A 81 11.35 -16.59 16.74
C GLY A 81 10.99 -15.35 17.57
N CYS A 82 9.84 -14.73 17.33
CA CYS A 82 9.32 -13.63 18.14
C CYS A 82 8.58 -14.13 19.38
N GLU A 83 8.34 -13.23 20.32
CA GLU A 83 7.47 -13.49 21.47
C GLU A 83 6.04 -13.81 21.03
N THR A 84 5.38 -14.69 21.80
CA THR A 84 3.97 -15.04 21.58
C THR A 84 3.10 -13.82 21.78
N VAL A 85 2.18 -13.57 20.84
CA VAL A 85 1.28 -12.42 20.89
C VAL A 85 0.06 -12.77 21.72
N TYR A 86 -0.19 -12.01 22.78
CA TYR A 86 -1.42 -12.07 23.57
C TYR A 86 -2.05 -10.68 23.57
N VAL A 87 -3.32 -10.61 23.15
CA VAL A 87 -4.11 -9.38 23.11
C VAL A 87 -5.45 -9.65 23.77
N GLU A 88 -5.77 -8.91 24.82
CA GLU A 88 -7.04 -9.04 25.54
C GLU A 88 -8.22 -8.60 24.66
N ASN A 89 -9.38 -9.24 24.86
CA ASN A 89 -10.61 -9.00 24.10
C ASN A 89 -10.40 -9.15 22.59
N SER A 90 -9.70 -10.21 22.21
CA SER A 90 -9.39 -10.52 20.82
C SER A 90 -9.17 -12.00 20.59
N GLU A 91 -9.32 -12.39 19.34
CA GLU A 91 -8.80 -13.62 18.80
C GLU A 91 -7.52 -13.34 18.00
N VAL A 92 -6.50 -14.12 18.32
CA VAL A 92 -5.19 -14.07 17.67
C VAL A 92 -5.06 -15.29 16.77
N VAL A 93 -5.12 -15.07 15.46
CA VAL A 93 -4.99 -16.12 14.45
C VAL A 93 -3.52 -16.20 14.02
N GLU A 94 -2.87 -17.31 14.36
CA GLU A 94 -1.49 -17.58 13.96
C GLU A 94 -1.41 -18.38 12.66
N THR A 95 -0.66 -17.84 11.70
CA THR A 95 -0.31 -18.52 10.45
C THR A 95 1.20 -18.69 10.34
N TYR A 96 1.66 -19.61 9.49
CA TYR A 96 3.08 -19.84 9.23
C TYR A 96 3.89 -20.14 10.52
N ARG A 97 3.31 -20.96 11.42
CA ARG A 97 3.90 -21.36 12.71
C ARG A 97 4.23 -20.17 13.62
N GLY A 98 3.28 -19.25 13.77
CA GLY A 98 3.39 -18.08 14.65
C GLY A 98 4.28 -16.95 14.12
N ALA A 99 4.70 -17.01 12.85
CA ALA A 99 5.49 -15.94 12.24
C ALA A 99 4.65 -14.87 11.55
N PHE A 100 3.38 -15.17 11.32
CA PHE A 100 2.37 -14.22 10.84
C PHE A 100 1.19 -14.33 11.79
N VAL A 101 0.84 -13.22 12.42
CA VAL A 101 -0.25 -13.14 13.39
C VAL A 101 -1.26 -12.11 12.92
N THR A 102 -2.53 -12.47 12.91
CA THR A 102 -3.64 -11.54 12.65
C THR A 102 -4.48 -11.41 13.92
N VAL A 103 -4.71 -10.17 14.35
CA VAL A 103 -5.47 -9.84 15.56
C VAL A 103 -6.87 -9.38 15.17
N HIS A 104 -7.88 -10.05 15.70
CA HIS A 104 -9.29 -9.73 15.51
C HIS A 104 -9.91 -9.36 16.85
N CYS A 105 -10.28 -8.10 17.04
CA CYS A 105 -10.93 -7.69 18.28
C CYS A 105 -12.32 -8.29 18.43
N ASP A 106 -12.68 -8.58 19.68
CA ASP A 106 -14.01 -9.07 20.05
C ASP A 106 -15.10 -8.02 19.74
N PRO A 107 -16.36 -8.43 19.55
CA PRO A 107 -17.47 -7.50 19.39
C PRO A 107 -17.54 -6.49 20.54
N GLY A 108 -17.62 -5.19 20.20
CA GLY A 108 -17.58 -4.11 21.19
C GLY A 108 -16.20 -3.51 21.41
N TYR A 109 -15.19 -3.98 20.67
CA TYR A 109 -13.83 -3.42 20.68
C TYR A 109 -13.38 -2.99 19.27
N LYS A 110 -12.60 -1.92 19.19
CA LYS A 110 -11.91 -1.45 17.98
C LYS A 110 -10.42 -1.69 18.14
N LEU A 111 -9.82 -2.24 17.08
CA LEU A 111 -8.38 -2.44 17.00
C LEU A 111 -7.65 -1.09 16.96
N VAL A 112 -6.65 -0.94 17.81
CA VAL A 112 -5.71 0.18 17.80
C VAL A 112 -4.32 -0.37 17.46
N GLY A 113 -3.80 0.03 16.30
CA GLY A 113 -2.56 -0.48 15.73
C GLY A 113 -2.78 -1.24 14.43
N THR A 114 -1.77 -1.98 13.98
CA THR A 114 -1.85 -2.80 12.77
C THR A 114 -2.52 -4.14 13.07
N ARG A 115 -3.39 -4.57 12.15
CA ARG A 115 -4.14 -5.85 12.27
C ARG A 115 -3.23 -7.07 12.18
N SER A 116 -2.16 -6.97 11.42
CA SER A 116 -1.29 -8.09 11.08
C SER A 116 0.16 -7.80 11.47
N LEU A 117 0.75 -8.72 12.20
CA LEU A 117 2.14 -8.70 12.64
C LEU A 117 2.97 -9.77 11.93
N TYR A 118 4.19 -9.42 11.56
CA TYR A 118 5.09 -10.27 10.80
C TYR A 118 6.44 -10.38 11.50
N CYS A 119 6.78 -11.58 11.94
CA CYS A 119 7.99 -11.86 12.67
C CYS A 119 9.17 -12.01 11.71
N ASN A 120 10.22 -11.21 11.87
CA ASN A 120 11.43 -11.30 11.06
C ASN A 120 12.45 -12.36 11.55
N GLY A 121 11.99 -13.32 12.37
CA GLY A 121 12.82 -14.30 13.07
C GLY A 121 13.32 -13.87 14.45
N ALA A 122 13.15 -12.60 14.83
CA ALA A 122 13.54 -12.10 16.16
C ALA A 122 12.62 -11.00 16.71
N THR A 123 12.15 -10.09 15.85
CA THR A 123 11.27 -8.98 16.24
C THR A 123 10.06 -8.87 15.33
N TRP A 124 8.93 -8.43 15.89
CA TRP A 124 7.77 -8.00 15.11
C TRP A 124 8.13 -6.77 14.26
N ASN A 125 7.46 -6.62 13.12
CA ASN A 125 7.64 -5.48 12.21
C ASN A 125 6.92 -4.21 12.69
N ASP A 126 6.05 -4.34 13.67
CA ASP A 126 5.26 -3.28 14.27
C ASP A 126 5.01 -3.59 15.76
N THR A 127 4.44 -2.65 16.50
CA THR A 127 4.05 -2.88 17.90
C THR A 127 2.81 -3.77 17.98
N ILE A 128 2.76 -4.63 18.98
CA ILE A 128 1.60 -5.48 19.24
C ILE A 128 0.36 -4.57 19.44
N PRO A 129 -0.71 -4.76 18.65
CA PRO A 129 -1.90 -3.91 18.73
C PRO A 129 -2.70 -4.25 19.99
N PHE A 130 -3.64 -3.37 20.35
CA PHE A 130 -4.57 -3.64 21.43
C PHE A 130 -6.01 -3.32 21.02
N CYS A 131 -6.95 -3.98 21.67
CA CYS A 131 -8.38 -3.80 21.45
C CYS A 131 -8.93 -2.82 22.46
N LYS A 132 -9.42 -1.67 21.98
CA LYS A 132 -10.02 -0.63 22.81
C LYS A 132 -11.53 -0.72 22.75
N GLU A 133 -12.20 -0.72 23.90
CA GLU A 133 -13.65 -0.66 23.98
C GLU A 133 -14.20 0.50 23.15
N ILE A 134 -15.22 0.20 22.35
CA ILE A 134 -15.99 1.21 21.64
C ILE A 134 -17.30 1.47 22.38
N ASN A 135 -17.41 2.66 22.96
CA ASN A 135 -18.69 3.20 23.44
C ASN A 135 -19.58 3.70 22.29
N VAL A 136 -19.40 3.14 21.09
CA VAL A 136 -20.08 3.53 19.86
C VAL A 136 -20.33 2.28 19.05
N THR A 137 -21.53 2.11 18.51
CA THR A 137 -21.84 1.08 17.52
C THR A 137 -20.87 1.19 16.35
N ALA A 138 -20.09 0.13 16.07
CA ALA A 138 -19.25 0.06 14.87
C ALA A 138 -20.08 0.52 13.67
N GLN A 139 -19.59 1.56 12.97
CA GLN A 139 -20.33 2.19 11.90
C GLN A 139 -20.53 1.16 10.79
N LYS A 140 -21.78 0.73 10.59
CA LYS A 140 -22.15 -0.34 9.63
C LYS A 140 -22.14 0.13 8.17
N TRP A 141 -21.72 1.36 7.94
CA TRP A 141 -21.66 2.01 6.64
C TRP A 141 -20.33 2.74 6.50
N CYS A 142 -19.80 2.78 5.29
CA CYS A 142 -18.57 3.51 4.98
C CYS A 142 -18.69 4.07 3.57
N ASP A 143 -18.60 5.38 3.45
CA ASP A 143 -18.56 6.12 2.19
C ASP A 143 -17.11 6.46 1.76
N PHE A 144 -16.12 6.14 2.60
CA PHE A 144 -14.70 6.45 2.42
C PHE A 144 -14.35 7.93 2.42
N GLU A 145 -15.22 8.81 2.93
CA GLU A 145 -14.93 10.25 2.97
C GLU A 145 -13.88 10.63 4.03
N ASN A 146 -13.65 9.78 5.04
CA ASN A 146 -12.61 9.99 6.05
C ASN A 146 -11.30 9.26 5.69
N GLU A 147 -10.17 9.85 6.07
CA GLU A 147 -8.82 9.29 5.82
C GLU A 147 -8.57 7.97 6.57
N ASP A 148 -9.31 7.69 7.64
CA ASP A 148 -9.18 6.47 8.43
C ASP A 148 -9.84 5.25 7.78
N LEU A 149 -10.38 5.41 6.57
CA LEU A 149 -11.08 4.38 5.79
C LEU A 149 -12.19 3.68 6.59
N CYS A 150 -12.82 4.37 7.56
CA CYS A 150 -13.80 3.79 8.48
C CYS A 150 -13.26 2.55 9.25
N GLY A 151 -11.94 2.46 9.44
CA GLY A 151 -11.27 1.33 10.10
C GLY A 151 -11.04 0.11 9.22
N TRP A 152 -11.23 0.20 7.90
CA TRP A 152 -10.74 -0.82 6.98
C TRP A 152 -9.21 -0.82 6.96
N THR A 153 -8.61 -2.01 6.83
CA THR A 153 -7.16 -2.20 6.94
C THR A 153 -6.61 -3.04 5.80
N HIS A 154 -5.43 -2.68 5.30
CA HIS A 154 -4.71 -3.46 4.28
C HIS A 154 -4.09 -4.71 4.88
N ASP A 155 -4.16 -5.83 4.16
CA ASP A 155 -3.30 -6.99 4.43
C ASP A 155 -1.85 -6.64 4.07
N LEU A 156 -0.81 -7.12 4.75
CA LEU A 156 0.56 -6.95 4.21
C LEU A 156 0.99 -8.17 3.39
N ASN A 157 0.21 -9.26 3.42
CA ASN A 157 0.34 -10.40 2.51
C ASN A 157 -0.44 -10.15 1.20
N HIS A 158 -0.12 -9.04 0.54
CA HIS A 158 -0.66 -8.69 -0.77
C HIS A 158 0.43 -8.15 -1.69
N ASP A 159 0.18 -8.16 -2.99
CA ASP A 159 1.11 -7.68 -4.02
C ASP A 159 0.97 -6.17 -4.27
N PHE A 160 -0.16 -5.56 -3.89
CA PHE A 160 -0.43 -4.11 -3.97
C PHE A 160 -1.62 -3.66 -3.11
N ASP A 161 -1.63 -2.38 -2.74
CA ASP A 161 -2.65 -1.77 -1.86
C ASP A 161 -3.84 -1.17 -2.63
N TRP A 162 -5.04 -1.28 -2.03
CA TRP A 162 -6.17 -0.40 -2.34
C TRP A 162 -5.81 1.05 -2.05
N ARG A 163 -6.34 2.00 -2.82
CA ARG A 163 -6.05 3.42 -2.62
C ARG A 163 -7.33 4.23 -2.60
N ARG A 164 -7.44 5.14 -1.65
CA ARG A 164 -8.50 6.16 -1.65
C ARG A 164 -8.25 7.13 -2.80
N HIS A 165 -9.25 7.35 -3.63
CA HIS A 165 -9.18 8.18 -4.82
C HIS A 165 -10.47 9.00 -4.97
N ASN A 166 -10.39 10.17 -5.60
CA ASN A 166 -11.48 11.15 -5.67
C ASN A 166 -11.70 11.77 -7.07
N PHE A 167 -11.12 11.17 -8.09
CA PHE A 167 -11.20 11.65 -9.48
C PHE A 167 -11.41 10.48 -10.44
N ALA A 168 -11.60 10.77 -11.72
CA ALA A 168 -11.55 9.73 -12.76
C ALA A 168 -10.29 8.87 -12.61
N THR A 169 -10.43 7.57 -12.87
CA THR A 169 -9.28 6.67 -12.72
C THR A 169 -8.17 7.05 -13.70
N PRO A 170 -6.90 7.06 -13.25
CA PRO A 170 -5.76 7.52 -14.06
C PRO A 170 -5.33 6.49 -15.12
N SER A 171 -6.12 5.44 -15.33
CA SER A 171 -5.78 4.35 -16.25
C SER A 171 -5.70 4.87 -17.70
N GLY A 172 -4.70 4.39 -18.44
CA GLY A 172 -4.47 4.78 -19.84
C GLY A 172 -5.54 4.30 -20.83
N HIS A 173 -6.55 3.55 -20.37
CA HIS A 173 -7.66 3.07 -21.19
C HIS A 173 -8.89 3.97 -21.02
N VAL A 174 -9.38 4.52 -22.13
CA VAL A 174 -10.58 5.37 -22.18
C VAL A 174 -11.78 4.59 -21.65
N GLY A 175 -12.55 5.20 -20.74
CA GLY A 175 -13.78 4.63 -20.17
C GLY A 175 -13.55 3.61 -19.04
N THR A 176 -12.35 3.53 -18.48
CA THR A 176 -12.08 2.70 -17.30
C THR A 176 -12.38 3.44 -16.01
N GLY A 177 -12.98 2.73 -15.05
CA GLY A 177 -13.31 3.25 -13.73
C GLY A 177 -14.42 4.32 -13.70
N PRO A 178 -14.94 4.64 -12.51
CA PRO A 178 -15.95 5.68 -12.39
C PRO A 178 -15.29 7.07 -12.48
N SER A 179 -16.03 8.07 -12.98
CA SER A 179 -15.58 9.46 -12.98
C SER A 179 -15.70 10.13 -11.60
N PHE A 180 -16.60 9.61 -10.77
CA PHE A 180 -16.96 10.13 -9.45
C PHE A 180 -17.34 8.97 -8.52
N ASP A 181 -17.31 9.19 -7.21
CA ASP A 181 -17.84 8.22 -6.27
C ASP A 181 -19.38 8.11 -6.39
N HIS A 182 -19.95 7.06 -5.80
CA HIS A 182 -21.39 6.84 -5.83
C HIS A 182 -22.17 7.73 -4.84
N THR A 183 -21.58 8.06 -3.69
CA THR A 183 -22.27 8.69 -2.56
C THR A 183 -22.50 10.18 -2.80
N LEU A 184 -21.47 10.92 -3.20
CA LEU A 184 -21.54 12.36 -3.47
C LEU A 184 -21.72 12.68 -4.96
N GLY A 185 -21.33 11.77 -5.85
CA GLY A 185 -21.57 11.92 -7.28
C GLY A 185 -20.73 13.03 -7.93
N PRO A 186 -21.22 13.69 -9.00
CA PRO A 186 -20.45 14.67 -9.74
C PRO A 186 -19.86 15.77 -8.86
N GLY A 187 -18.52 15.87 -8.84
CA GLY A 187 -17.77 16.76 -7.98
C GLY A 187 -16.37 16.21 -7.71
N LEU A 188 -15.52 16.96 -7.02
CA LEU A 188 -14.15 16.55 -6.68
C LEU A 188 -13.99 16.20 -5.19
N ASN A 189 -15.11 16.10 -4.48
CA ASN A 189 -15.13 16.00 -3.03
C ASN A 189 -15.36 14.58 -2.51
N GLY A 190 -15.93 13.69 -3.34
CA GLY A 190 -16.24 12.33 -2.94
C GLY A 190 -15.14 11.34 -3.25
N HIS A 191 -15.08 10.28 -2.46
CA HIS A 191 -13.98 9.34 -2.44
C HIS A 191 -14.46 7.90 -2.61
N TYR A 192 -13.60 7.08 -3.19
CA TYR A 192 -13.82 5.65 -3.31
C TYR A 192 -12.50 4.90 -3.23
N LEU A 193 -12.57 3.59 -2.99
CA LEU A 193 -11.39 2.73 -3.04
C LEU A 193 -11.12 2.23 -4.45
N TYR A 194 -9.87 2.38 -4.87
CA TYR A 194 -9.37 2.13 -6.22
C TYR A 194 -8.21 1.14 -6.23
N LEU A 195 -8.15 0.32 -7.28
CA LEU A 195 -7.02 -0.55 -7.61
C LEU A 195 -6.57 -0.31 -9.05
N GLU A 196 -5.29 -0.01 -9.25
CA GLU A 196 -4.68 0.00 -10.57
C GLU A 196 -4.30 -1.43 -10.97
N THR A 197 -5.08 -2.00 -11.87
CA THR A 197 -4.92 -3.40 -12.34
C THR A 197 -4.11 -3.51 -13.62
N SER A 198 -3.81 -2.40 -14.29
CA SER A 198 -3.02 -2.42 -15.52
C SER A 198 -1.52 -2.53 -15.25
N SER A 199 -0.70 -2.52 -16.31
CA SER A 199 0.76 -2.62 -16.21
C SER A 199 1.32 -1.67 -15.13
N PRO A 200 2.18 -2.14 -14.21
CA PRO A 200 2.99 -3.36 -14.31
C PRO A 200 2.45 -4.57 -13.53
N ARG A 201 1.15 -4.62 -13.21
CA ARG A 201 0.56 -5.77 -12.50
C ARG A 201 0.78 -7.07 -13.27
N LEU A 202 1.01 -8.15 -12.52
CA LEU A 202 1.16 -9.50 -13.06
C LEU A 202 -0.09 -10.34 -12.78
N GLU A 203 -0.29 -11.39 -13.58
CA GLU A 203 -1.33 -12.37 -13.32
C GLU A 203 -1.11 -13.02 -11.95
N ASN A 204 -2.19 -13.10 -11.16
CA ASN A 204 -2.22 -13.52 -9.74
C ASN A 204 -1.68 -12.51 -8.72
N ASP A 205 -1.33 -11.27 -9.10
CA ASP A 205 -1.17 -10.22 -8.09
C ASP A 205 -2.49 -10.04 -7.32
N THR A 206 -2.42 -10.02 -5.99
CA THR A 206 -3.56 -9.88 -5.10
C THR A 206 -3.51 -8.58 -4.31
N ALA A 207 -4.69 -8.03 -4.01
CA ALA A 207 -4.88 -6.91 -3.09
C ALA A 207 -6.01 -7.27 -2.11
N ARG A 208 -5.76 -7.18 -0.80
CA ARG A 208 -6.73 -7.59 0.23
C ARG A 208 -6.96 -6.46 1.21
N LEU A 209 -8.23 -6.27 1.55
CA LEU A 209 -8.71 -5.25 2.48
C LEU A 209 -9.66 -5.90 3.49
N PHE A 210 -9.44 -5.65 4.77
CA PHE A 210 -10.22 -6.23 5.85
C PHE A 210 -11.12 -5.16 6.49
N SER A 211 -12.40 -5.49 6.65
CA SER A 211 -13.35 -4.65 7.37
C SER A 211 -13.06 -4.64 8.87
N PRO A 212 -13.57 -3.64 9.62
CA PRO A 212 -13.78 -3.79 11.05
C PRO A 212 -14.55 -5.06 11.39
N VAL A 213 -14.40 -5.54 12.62
CA VAL A 213 -15.22 -6.63 13.13
C VAL A 213 -16.61 -6.09 13.43
N PHE A 214 -17.63 -6.70 12.83
CA PHE A 214 -19.02 -6.34 13.06
C PHE A 214 -19.69 -7.42 13.94
N PRO A 215 -20.58 -7.03 14.86
CA PRO A 215 -21.35 -7.99 15.63
C PRO A 215 -22.22 -8.83 14.70
N ALA A 216 -22.48 -10.07 15.10
CA ALA A 216 -23.37 -10.96 14.38
C ALA A 216 -24.74 -10.27 14.15
N PRO A 217 -25.29 -10.35 12.93
CA PRO A 217 -26.54 -9.70 12.64
C PRO A 217 -27.67 -10.29 13.47
N SER A 218 -28.49 -9.42 14.07
CA SER A 218 -29.67 -9.81 14.84
C SER A 218 -30.83 -10.30 13.97
N SER A 219 -30.73 -10.10 12.64
CA SER A 219 -31.72 -10.48 11.65
C SER A 219 -31.12 -11.51 10.69
N PRO A 220 -31.86 -12.58 10.33
CA PRO A 220 -31.42 -13.53 9.32
C PRO A 220 -31.30 -12.90 7.91
N ASN A 221 -31.85 -11.71 7.70
CA ASN A 221 -31.84 -10.99 6.43
C ASN A 221 -30.77 -9.88 6.37
N ALA A 222 -29.73 -9.95 7.20
CA ALA A 222 -28.66 -8.97 7.15
C ALA A 222 -27.79 -9.20 5.90
N CYS A 223 -27.58 -8.12 5.15
CA CYS A 223 -26.80 -8.14 3.92
C CYS A 223 -25.57 -7.25 4.05
N PHE A 224 -24.46 -7.69 3.46
CA PHE A 224 -23.35 -6.82 3.12
C PHE A 224 -23.58 -6.29 1.70
N ILE A 225 -23.67 -4.96 1.56
CA ILE A 225 -23.93 -4.29 0.28
C ILE A 225 -22.86 -3.23 0.04
N PHE A 226 -22.43 -3.13 -1.21
CA PHE A 226 -21.46 -2.12 -1.64
C PHE A 226 -21.64 -1.83 -3.12
N TRP A 227 -21.32 -0.60 -3.51
CA TRP A 227 -21.25 -0.20 -4.91
C TRP A 227 -19.86 -0.52 -5.45
N PHE A 228 -19.79 -1.05 -6.66
CA PHE A 228 -18.52 -1.36 -7.32
C PHE A 228 -18.58 -1.01 -8.80
N HIS A 229 -17.41 -0.77 -9.37
CA HIS A 229 -17.23 -0.54 -10.80
C HIS A 229 -16.03 -1.33 -11.29
N MET A 230 -16.26 -2.28 -12.19
CA MET A 230 -15.23 -3.13 -12.75
C MET A 230 -15.41 -3.18 -14.26
N TYR A 231 -14.58 -2.44 -14.98
CA TYR A 231 -14.58 -2.37 -16.44
C TYR A 231 -13.18 -2.06 -16.96
N GLY A 232 -12.68 -2.88 -17.87
CA GLY A 232 -11.36 -2.75 -18.46
C GLY A 232 -10.80 -4.09 -18.94
N LEU A 233 -9.77 -4.04 -19.80
CA LEU A 233 -9.15 -5.23 -20.39
C LEU A 233 -8.33 -6.05 -19.38
N THR A 234 -7.76 -5.39 -18.37
CA THR A 234 -6.92 -6.01 -17.33
C THR A 234 -7.68 -6.24 -16.02
N THR A 235 -9.01 -6.09 -16.04
CA THR A 235 -9.83 -6.24 -14.85
C THR A 235 -9.84 -7.71 -14.40
N GLY A 236 -9.39 -7.94 -13.16
CA GLY A 236 -9.39 -9.27 -12.54
C GLY A 236 -10.75 -9.62 -11.90
N SER A 237 -10.70 -10.42 -10.83
CA SER A 237 -11.89 -10.82 -10.05
C SER A 237 -11.94 -10.10 -8.71
N LEU A 238 -13.14 -9.71 -8.28
CA LEU A 238 -13.42 -9.22 -6.93
C LEU A 238 -14.19 -10.29 -6.16
N ASN A 239 -13.60 -10.80 -5.09
CA ASN A 239 -14.20 -11.81 -4.23
C ASN A 239 -14.44 -11.23 -2.84
N VAL A 240 -15.61 -11.50 -2.26
CA VAL A 240 -15.98 -11.11 -0.90
C VAL A 240 -16.09 -12.39 -0.06
N TYR A 241 -15.33 -12.44 1.02
CA TYR A 241 -15.30 -13.58 1.92
C TYR A 241 -15.88 -13.18 3.27
N LEU A 242 -16.77 -14.01 3.80
CA LEU A 242 -17.19 -13.90 5.19
C LEU A 242 -16.18 -14.63 6.07
N HIS A 243 -15.45 -13.86 6.88
CA HIS A 243 -14.57 -14.42 7.89
C HIS A 243 -15.30 -14.39 9.23
N HIS A 244 -15.71 -15.55 9.73
CA HIS A 244 -16.15 -15.66 11.12
C HIS A 244 -14.90 -15.67 12.00
N HIS A 245 -14.97 -15.04 13.18
CA HIS A 245 -13.94 -15.05 14.21
C HIS A 245 -13.27 -16.45 14.27
N ASN A 246 -14.05 -17.48 14.61
CA ASN A 246 -13.55 -18.84 14.79
C ASN A 246 -13.12 -19.63 13.51
N SER A 247 -12.91 -19.00 12.35
CA SER A 247 -12.54 -19.69 11.11
C SER A 247 -11.09 -19.44 10.73
N VAL A 248 -10.26 -20.48 10.75
CA VAL A 248 -8.88 -20.43 10.23
C VAL A 248 -8.93 -20.54 8.69
N LEU A 249 -8.18 -19.68 7.99
CA LEU A 249 -7.97 -19.77 6.54
C LEU A 249 -7.02 -20.91 6.15
#